data_AF-A0A7V9BHW7-F1
#
_entry.id   AF-A0A7V9BHW7-F1
#
_cell.length_a   1.000
_cell.length_b   1.000
_cell.length_c   1.000
_cell.angle_alpha   90.00
_cell.angle_beta   90.00
_cell.angle_gamma   90.00
#
_symmetry.space_group_name_H-M   'P 1'
#
loop_
_entity.id
_entity.type
_entity.pdbx_description
1 polymer ?
#
loop_
_entity_poly.entity_id
_entity_poly.type
_entity_poly.pdbx_seq_one_letter_code
_entity_poly.pdbx_strand_id
1 'polypeptide(L)'
;MNQRPWRIGWLLVLLLLVPPLDVRAERLPIKTYTTADGLPHNDVNRIVRDSHGFLWFCTADGLSRFDGYTFTNFGIEQGLPHSAVNDLLEALVSCPRR
;
A
#
# COMPACT_ATOMS: atom_id res chain seq x y z
N MET A 1 -13.05 62.96 -4.17
CA MET A 1 -12.83 61.56 -3.72
C MET A 1 -12.71 60.69 -4.96
N ASN A 2 -11.49 60.27 -5.29
CA ASN A 2 -11.11 59.84 -6.64
C ASN A 2 -11.04 58.31 -6.74
N GLN A 3 -12.16 57.66 -7.08
CA GLN A 3 -12.17 56.22 -7.39
C GLN A 3 -11.63 56.02 -8.81
N ARG A 4 -10.36 55.62 -8.95
CA ARG A 4 -9.74 55.39 -10.27
C ARG A 4 -10.22 54.04 -10.83
N PRO A 5 -11.14 54.00 -11.81
CA PRO A 5 -11.80 52.77 -12.28
C PRO A 5 -10.85 51.81 -12.99
N TRP A 6 -9.65 52.28 -13.36
CA TRP A 6 -8.67 51.50 -14.10
C TRP A 6 -8.14 50.28 -13.33
N ARG A 7 -8.17 50.28 -11.98
CA ARG A 7 -7.60 49.20 -11.16
C ARG A 7 -8.35 47.86 -11.28
N ILE A 8 -9.65 47.92 -11.56
CA ILE A 8 -10.51 46.72 -11.65
C ILE A 8 -10.26 45.98 -12.97
N GLY A 9 -10.02 46.73 -14.06
CA GLY A 9 -9.67 46.15 -15.36
C GLY A 9 -8.39 45.33 -15.30
N TRP A 10 -7.36 45.81 -14.59
CA TRP A 10 -6.10 45.08 -14.42
C TRP A 10 -6.22 43.82 -13.57
N LEU A 11 -7.07 43.84 -12.54
CA LEU A 11 -7.34 42.64 -11.73
C LEU A 11 -8.07 41.56 -12.53
N LEU A 12 -9.03 41.94 -13.39
CA LEU A 12 -9.73 40.99 -14.26
C LEU A 12 -8.82 40.42 -15.35
N VAL A 13 -7.94 41.24 -15.93
CA VAL A 13 -6.93 40.80 -16.90
C VAL A 13 -5.93 39.84 -16.24
N LEU A 14 -5.46 40.16 -15.03
CA LEU A 14 -4.59 39.25 -14.25
C LEU A 14 -5.29 37.93 -13.94
N LEU A 15 -6.59 37.95 -13.63
CA LEU A 15 -7.37 36.75 -13.31
C LEU A 15 -7.64 35.88 -14.55
N LEU A 16 -7.76 36.49 -15.73
CA LEU A 16 -7.86 35.82 -17.03
C LEU A 16 -6.51 35.30 -17.56
N LEU A 17 -5.39 35.85 -17.08
CA LEU A 17 -4.05 35.42 -17.47
C LEU A 17 -3.49 34.29 -16.59
N VAL A 18 -4.21 33.87 -15.53
CA VAL A 18 -3.81 32.70 -14.74
C VAL A 18 -4.16 31.46 -15.57
N PRO A 19 -3.17 30.69 -16.08
CA PRO A 19 -3.48 29.41 -16.71
C PRO A 19 -4.19 28.53 -15.70
N PRO A 20 -5.16 27.68 -16.12
CA PRO A 20 -5.78 26.74 -15.21
C PRO A 20 -4.67 25.95 -14.54
N LEU A 21 -4.65 25.95 -13.21
CA LEU A 21 -3.77 25.08 -12.45
C LEU A 21 -4.13 23.66 -12.88
N ASP A 22 -3.26 23.03 -13.65
CA ASP A 22 -3.38 21.62 -14.03
C ASP A 22 -3.21 20.80 -12.74
N VAL A 23 -4.30 20.58 -12.01
CA VAL A 23 -4.31 19.72 -10.83
C VAL A 23 -4.23 18.29 -11.32
N ARG A 24 -2.99 17.83 -11.53
CA ARG A 24 -2.69 16.42 -11.81
C ARG A 24 -2.78 15.66 -10.49
N ALA A 25 -3.80 14.84 -10.33
CA ALA A 25 -3.78 13.80 -9.32
C ALA A 25 -2.66 12.81 -9.69
N GLU A 26 -1.63 12.70 -8.86
CA GLU A 26 -0.57 11.73 -9.06
C GLU A 26 -1.15 10.32 -8.86
N ARG A 27 -1.06 9.48 -9.89
CA ARG A 27 -1.48 8.10 -9.82
C ARG A 27 -0.32 7.28 -9.28
N LEU A 28 -0.45 6.80 -8.04
CA LEU A 28 0.56 5.95 -7.44
C LEU A 28 0.79 4.70 -8.32
N PRO A 29 2.04 4.34 -8.63
CA PRO A 29 2.32 3.15 -9.41
C PRO A 29 1.86 1.92 -8.63
N ILE A 30 0.94 1.15 -9.24
CA ILE A 30 0.48 -0.12 -8.69
C ILE A 30 1.39 -1.21 -9.25
N LYS A 31 1.97 -2.00 -8.35
CA LYS A 31 2.73 -3.20 -8.71
C LYS A 31 1.91 -4.42 -8.34
N THR A 32 1.69 -5.29 -9.32
CA THR A 32 0.99 -6.56 -9.13
C THR A 32 2.01 -7.67 -8.95
N TYR A 33 1.75 -8.55 -7.98
CA TYR A 33 2.52 -9.75 -7.74
C TYR A 33 1.62 -10.97 -7.96
N THR A 34 2.15 -11.97 -8.63
CA THR A 34 1.44 -13.20 -9.01
C THR A 34 2.28 -14.42 -8.66
N THR A 35 1.77 -15.62 -8.95
CA THR A 35 2.56 -16.85 -8.86
C THR A 35 3.84 -16.84 -9.70
N ALA A 36 3.89 -16.06 -10.79
CA ALA A 36 5.11 -15.90 -11.59
C ALA A 36 6.21 -15.12 -10.85
N ASP A 37 5.85 -14.33 -9.83
CA ASP A 37 6.77 -13.53 -9.03
C ASP A 37 7.23 -14.25 -7.76
N GLY A 38 6.72 -15.47 -7.50
CA GLY A 38 7.08 -16.31 -6.36
C GLY A 38 6.02 -16.42 -5.27
N LEU A 39 4.85 -15.79 -5.42
CA LEU A 39 3.71 -16.02 -4.52
C LEU A 39 3.21 -17.47 -4.66
N PRO A 40 2.87 -18.19 -3.58
CA PRO A 40 2.48 -19.59 -3.68
C PRO A 40 1.12 -19.77 -4.37
N HIS A 41 0.18 -18.83 -4.16
CA HIS A 41 -1.13 -18.85 -4.80
C HIS A 41 -1.70 -17.43 -4.94
N ASN A 42 -2.50 -17.19 -5.97
CA ASN A 42 -3.04 -15.85 -6.25
C ASN A 42 -4.20 -15.46 -5.32
N ASP A 43 -4.88 -16.43 -4.72
CA ASP A 43 -5.95 -16.17 -3.75
C ASP A 43 -5.33 -15.90 -2.37
N VAL A 44 -5.33 -14.63 -1.98
CA VAL A 44 -4.84 -14.15 -0.70
C VAL A 44 -6.02 -13.87 0.22
N ASN A 45 -6.10 -14.61 1.32
CA ASN A 45 -7.14 -14.43 2.34
C ASN A 45 -6.83 -13.26 3.28
N ARG A 46 -5.55 -13.06 3.60
CA ARG A 46 -5.13 -12.03 4.54
C ARG A 46 -3.69 -11.56 4.30
N ILE A 47 -3.46 -10.28 4.58
CA ILE A 47 -2.14 -9.65 4.58
C ILE A 47 -1.89 -9.05 5.96
N VAL A 48 -0.75 -9.36 6.57
CA VAL A 48 -0.34 -8.83 7.88
C VAL A 48 1.10 -8.34 7.80
N ARG A 49 1.38 -7.21 8.44
CA ARG A 49 2.76 -6.74 8.63
C ARG A 49 3.22 -7.13 10.02
N ASP A 50 4.39 -7.74 10.12
CA ASP A 50 4.99 -8.06 11.42
C ASP A 50 5.76 -6.87 12.02
N SER A 51 6.22 -7.02 13.27
CA SER A 51 6.97 -5.98 13.98
C SER A 51 8.32 -5.66 13.35
N HIS A 52 8.89 -6.60 12.59
CA HIS A 52 10.17 -6.44 11.89
C HIS A 52 10.00 -5.73 10.55
N GLY A 53 8.76 -5.56 10.10
CA GLY A 53 8.40 -4.86 8.87
C GLY A 53 8.18 -5.75 7.66
N PHE A 54 8.25 -7.08 7.80
CA PHE A 54 7.94 -8.02 6.73
C PHE A 54 6.42 -8.11 6.50
N LEU A 55 6.03 -8.37 5.26
CA LEU A 55 4.63 -8.63 4.91
C LEU A 55 4.40 -10.13 4.81
N TRP A 56 3.32 -10.58 5.43
CA TRP A 56 2.87 -11.96 5.44
C TRP A 56 1.58 -12.08 4.67
N PHE A 57 1.53 -13.02 3.73
CA PHE A 57 0.40 -13.30 2.85
C PHE A 57 -0.12 -14.71 3.15
N CYS A 58 -1.34 -14.78 3.68
CA CYS A 58 -2.06 -16.02 3.89
C CYS A 58 -2.75 -16.39 2.59
N THR A 59 -2.33 -17.48 1.94
CA THR A 59 -2.89 -17.91 0.66
C THR A 59 -3.66 -19.23 0.81
N ALA A 60 -4.38 -19.62 -0.23
CA ALA A 60 -5.05 -20.92 -0.27
C ALA A 60 -4.07 -22.11 -0.31
N ASP A 61 -2.79 -21.88 -0.62
CA ASP A 61 -1.76 -22.93 -0.72
C ASP A 61 -0.46 -22.53 0.00
N GLY A 62 -0.60 -22.07 1.24
CA GLY A 62 0.50 -21.83 2.15
C GLY A 62 0.52 -20.41 2.70
N LEU A 63 1.65 -20.10 3.33
CA LEU A 63 1.95 -18.79 3.89
C LEU A 63 3.19 -18.24 3.19
N SER A 64 3.16 -16.97 2.78
CA SER A 64 4.31 -16.34 2.13
C SER A 64 4.77 -15.11 2.90
N ARG A 65 6.06 -14.99 3.13
CA ARG A 65 6.70 -13.79 3.72
C ARG A 65 7.43 -13.01 2.65
N PHE A 66 7.24 -11.70 2.62
CA PHE A 66 7.85 -10.79 1.67
C PHE A 66 8.69 -9.74 2.38
N ASP A 67 9.91 -9.55 1.88
CA ASP A 67 10.90 -8.60 2.39
C ASP A 67 11.00 -7.29 1.60
N GLY A 68 10.18 -7.13 0.56
CA GLY A 68 10.26 -6.01 -0.39
C GLY A 68 10.85 -6.41 -1.75
N TYR A 69 11.56 -7.52 -1.81
CA TYR A 69 12.27 -8.00 -3.00
C TYR A 69 11.88 -9.43 -3.37
N THR A 70 11.77 -10.32 -2.38
CA THR A 70 11.60 -11.76 -2.55
C THR A 70 10.51 -12.33 -1.65
N PHE A 71 9.88 -13.41 -2.11
CA PHE A 71 8.91 -14.18 -1.35
C PHE A 71 9.57 -15.44 -0.78
N THR A 72 9.35 -15.70 0.51
CA THR A 72 9.70 -16.96 1.18
C THR A 72 8.41 -17.71 1.48
N ASN A 73 8.24 -18.90 0.93
CA ASN A 73 7.01 -19.67 1.05
C ASN A 73 7.13 -20.76 2.11
N PHE A 74 6.05 -20.98 2.85
CA PHE A 74 5.92 -21.98 3.88
C PHE A 74 4.67 -22.80 3.60
N GLY A 75 4.84 -24.12 3.52
CA GLY A 75 3.80 -25.11 3.31
C GLY A 75 3.80 -26.16 4.43
N ILE A 76 3.12 -27.27 4.16
CA ILE A 76 2.99 -28.39 5.13
C ILE A 76 4.35 -28.99 5.47
N GLU A 77 5.26 -29.06 4.50
CA GLU A 77 6.64 -29.52 4.66
C GLU A 77 7.47 -28.68 5.64
N GLN A 78 7.09 -27.41 5.86
CA GLN A 78 7.72 -26.53 6.86
C GLN A 78 6.97 -26.50 8.19
N GLY A 79 5.96 -27.37 8.38
CA GLY A 79 5.25 -27.54 9.65
C GLY A 79 3.90 -26.83 9.72
N LEU A 80 3.36 -26.31 8.61
CA LEU A 80 1.98 -25.84 8.60
C LEU A 80 1.02 -27.02 8.77
N PRO A 81 -0.01 -26.92 9.63
CA PRO A 81 -0.98 -28.00 9.83
C PRO A 81 -1.90 -28.22 8.63
N HIS A 82 -2.03 -27.21 7.76
CA HIS A 82 -2.88 -27.23 6.57
C HIS A 82 -2.26 -26.35 5.48
N SER A 83 -2.54 -26.64 4.21
CA SER A 83 -2.06 -25.83 3.07
C SER A 83 -2.72 -24.46 3.07
N ALA A 84 -4.05 -24.39 3.10
CA ALA A 84 -4.78 -23.13 3.16
C ALA A 84 -4.60 -22.41 4.50
N VAL A 85 -4.19 -21.15 4.44
CA VAL A 85 -4.08 -20.26 5.61
C VAL A 85 -5.11 -19.14 5.45
N ASN A 86 -5.98 -18.99 6.46
CA ASN A 86 -7.05 -17.99 6.44
C ASN A 86 -6.67 -16.71 7.20
N ASP A 87 -5.90 -16.85 8.28
CA ASP A 87 -5.52 -15.76 9.16
C ASP A 87 -4.11 -16.00 9.72
N LEU A 88 -3.44 -14.91 10.06
CA LEU A 88 -2.16 -14.90 10.76
C LEU A 88 -2.20 -13.76 11.78
N LEU A 89 -1.83 -14.06 13.02
CA LEU A 89 -1.70 -13.06 14.07
C LEU A 89 -0.28 -13.09 14.61
N GLU A 90 0.39 -11.94 14.60
CA GLU A 90 1.63 -11.79 15.35
C GLU A 90 1.28 -11.69 16.84
N ALA A 91 1.69 -12.71 17.61
CA ALA A 91 1.58 -12.67 19.06
C ALA A 91 2.70 -11.77 19.61
N LEU A 92 2.39 -10.48 19.82
CA LEU A 92 3.27 -9.60 20.57
C LEU A 92 3.28 -10.06 22.03
N VAL A 93 4.38 -10.67 22.48
CA VAL A 93 4.59 -10.96 23.90
C VAL A 93 4.85 -9.64 24.61
N SER A 94 3.79 -8.96 25.02
CA SER A 94 3.86 -7.89 26.00
C SER A 94 4.11 -8.54 27.37
N CYS A 95 5.38 -8.83 27.67
CA CYS A 95 5.76 -9.13 29.05
C CYS A 95 5.45 -7.87 29.90
N PRO A 96 4.57 -7.96 30.93
CA PRO A 96 4.39 -6.84 31.83
C PRO A 96 5.66 -6.74 32.68
N ARG A 97 6.44 -5.67 32.49
CA ARG A 97 7.52 -5.32 33.42
C ARG A 97 6.89 -5.17 34.82
N ARG A 98 7.33 -6.00 35.77
CA ARG A 98 7.07 -5.81 37.20
C ARG A 98 7.88 -4.63 37.72
#